data_AF-A0A2G9Z2T2-F1
#
_entry.id   AF-A0A2G9Z2T2-F1
#
_cell.length_a   1.000
_cell.length_b   1.000
_cell.length_c   1.000
_cell.angle_alpha   90.00
_cell.angle_beta   90.00
_cell.angle_gamma   90.00
#
_symmetry.space_group_name_H-M   'P 1'
#
loop_
_entity.id
_entity.type
_entity.pdbx_description
1 polymer ?
#
loop_
_entity_poly.entity_id
_entity_poly.type
_entity_poly.pdbx_seq_one_letter_code
_entity_poly.pdbx_strand_id
1 'polypeptide(L)' 'MRVEPGQLKTFLLDAGLVNEAQFEKAQKKAEKTNQRISDVLVSEGLITQEELIKLQAYILGIPFVNLEKE' A
#
# COMPACT_ATOMS: atom_id res chain seq x y z
N MET A 1 11.69 8.93 -2.49
CA MET A 1 10.24 8.67 -2.49
C MET A 1 9.75 8.53 -1.06
N ARG A 2 9.00 9.51 -0.53
CA ARG A 2 8.20 9.32 0.69
C ARG A 2 6.74 9.51 0.26
N VAL A 3 6.07 8.39 -0.01
CA VAL A 3 4.61 8.40 -0.05
C VAL A 3 4.16 8.68 1.38
N GLU A 4 3.39 9.74 1.59
CA GLU A 4 2.88 10.04 2.93
C GLU A 4 1.96 8.91 3.40
N PRO A 5 2.15 8.41 4.64
CA PRO A 5 1.34 7.30 5.17
C PRO A 5 -0.16 7.65 5.23
N GLY A 6 -0.50 8.94 5.31
CA GLY A 6 -1.88 9.42 5.26
C GLY A 6 -2.55 9.22 3.90
N GLN A 7 -1.85 9.48 2.79
CA GLN A 7 -2.41 9.24 1.45
C GLN A 7 -2.59 7.74 1.20
N LEU A 8 -1.59 6.93 1.57
CA LEU A 8 -1.65 5.48 1.37
C LEU A 8 -2.87 4.85 2.05
N LYS A 9 -3.24 5.33 3.26
CA LYS A 9 -4.45 4.92 3.97
C LYS A 9 -5.70 5.13 3.11
N THR A 10 -5.89 6.34 2.62
CA THR A 10 -7.10 6.70 1.85
C THR A 10 -7.20 5.88 0.58
N PHE A 11 -6.09 5.67 -0.15
CA PHE A 11 -6.11 4.87 -1.36
C PHE A 11 -6.42 3.40 -1.10
N LEU A 12 -5.87 2.81 -0.04
CA LEU A 12 -6.15 1.41 0.29
C LEU A 12 -7.62 1.19 0.70
N LEU A 13 -8.22 2.18 1.38
CA LEU A 13 -9.64 2.16 1.74
C LEU A 13 -10.54 2.38 0.51
N ASP A 14 -10.20 3.35 -0.34
CA ASP A 14 -10.96 3.70 -1.55
C ASP A 14 -10.92 2.57 -2.58
N ALA A 15 -9.76 1.92 -2.74
CA ALA A 15 -9.60 0.72 -3.57
C ALA A 15 -10.26 -0.53 -2.99
N GLY A 16 -10.78 -0.48 -1.75
CA GLY A 16 -11.37 -1.64 -1.06
C GLY A 16 -10.37 -2.76 -0.76
N LEU A 17 -9.07 -2.45 -0.76
CA LEU A 17 -7.99 -3.42 -0.53
C LEU A 17 -7.85 -3.78 0.96
N VAL A 18 -8.14 -2.82 1.83
CA VAL A 18 -8.08 -3.01 3.29
C VAL A 18 -9.26 -2.29 3.93
N ASN A 19 -9.71 -2.81 5.07
CA ASN A 19 -10.65 -2.08 5.93
C ASN A 19 -9.91 -1.22 6.96
N GLU A 20 -10.58 -0.22 7.54
CA GLU A 20 -9.98 0.66 8.57
C GLU A 20 -9.38 -0.14 9.72
N ALA A 21 -10.09 -1.16 10.20
CA ALA A 21 -9.62 -2.03 11.28
C ALA A 21 -8.35 -2.84 10.91
N GLN A 22 -8.22 -3.27 9.64
CA GLN A 22 -7.05 -3.98 9.16
C GLN A 22 -5.86 -3.04 9.00
N PHE A 23 -6.10 -1.85 8.44
CA PHE A 23 -5.10 -0.82 8.32
C PHE A 23 -4.58 -0.38 9.69
N GLU A 24 -5.44 -0.17 10.67
CA GLU A 24 -5.03 0.24 12.03
C GLU A 24 -4.17 -0.82 12.72
N LYS A 25 -4.49 -2.11 12.53
CA LYS A 25 -3.66 -3.23 13.01
C LYS A 25 -2.29 -3.23 12.34
N ALA A 26 -2.26 -3.10 11.02
CA ALA A 26 -1.01 -3.02 10.26
C ALA A 26 -0.19 -1.79 10.65
N GLN A 27 -0.83 -0.65 10.89
CA GLN A 27 -0.21 0.59 11.32
C GLN A 27 0.47 0.43 12.68
N LYS A 28 -0.26 -0.07 13.68
CA LYS A 28 0.32 -0.33 15.01
C LYS A 28 1.50 -1.29 14.95
N LYS A 29 1.44 -2.30 14.08
CA LYS A 29 2.54 -3.26 13.89
C LYS A 29 3.73 -2.60 13.19
N ALA A 30 3.49 -1.83 12.14
CA ALA A 30 4.51 -1.06 11.42
C ALA A 30 5.22 -0.04 12.32
N GLU A 31 4.49 0.66 13.18
CA GLU A 31 5.06 1.58 14.18
C GLU A 31 5.93 0.83 15.19
N LYS A 32 5.47 -0.33 15.68
CA LYS A 32 6.23 -1.17 16.63
C LYS A 32 7.49 -1.76 16.01
N THR A 33 7.44 -2.20 14.76
CA THR A 33 8.58 -2.82 14.06
C THR A 33 9.46 -1.79 13.34
N ASN A 34 9.07 -0.51 13.36
CA ASN A 34 9.68 0.56 12.56
C ASN A 34 9.75 0.22 11.06
N GLN A 35 8.83 -0.61 10.58
CA GLN A 35 8.72 -0.98 9.18
C GLN A 35 7.70 -0.11 8.46
N ARG A 36 7.74 -0.14 7.13
CA ARG A 36 6.72 0.52 6.31
C ARG A 36 5.42 -0.23 6.46
N ILE A 37 4.32 0.51 6.58
CA ILE A 37 2.98 -0.09 6.64
C ILE A 37 2.68 -0.92 5.38
N SER A 38 3.18 -0.50 4.22
CA SER A 38 3.15 -1.25 2.96
C SER A 38 3.72 -2.67 3.08
N ASP A 39 4.91 -2.81 3.67
CA ASP A 39 5.55 -4.11 3.90
C ASP A 39 4.75 -4.96 4.88
N VAL A 40 4.24 -4.34 5.95
CA VAL A 40 3.42 -5.04 6.95
C VAL A 40 2.12 -5.53 6.31
N LEU A 41 1.46 -4.72 5.49
CA LEU A 41 0.23 -5.09 4.80
C LEU A 41 0.46 -6.27 3.84
N VAL A 42 1.58 -6.28 3.10
CA VAL A 42 1.95 -7.41 2.23
C VAL A 42 2.31 -8.64 3.04
N SER A 43 3.09 -8.47 4.12
CA SER A 43 3.52 -9.57 4.99
C SER A 43 2.38 -10.19 5.79
N GLU A 44 1.34 -9.43 6.13
CA GLU A 44 0.11 -9.93 6.77
C GLU A 44 -0.86 -10.56 5.75
N GLY A 45 -0.57 -10.47 4.45
CA GLY A 45 -1.46 -10.95 3.39
C GLY A 45 -2.72 -10.12 3.23
N LEU A 46 -2.73 -8.88 3.74
CA LEU A 46 -3.85 -7.95 3.61
C LEU A 46 -3.95 -7.41 2.19
N ILE A 47 -2.81 -7.20 1.54
CA ILE A 47 -2.70 -6.82 0.13
C ILE A 47 -1.62 -7.65 -0.54
N THR A 48 -1.73 -7.88 -1.85
CA THR A 48 -0.65 -8.52 -2.60
C THR A 48 0.39 -7.50 -3.05
N GLN A 49 1.57 -8.01 -3.41
CA GLN A 49 2.67 -7.18 -3.90
C GLN A 49 2.29 -6.44 -5.20
N GLU A 50 1.50 -7.07 -6.07
CA GLU A 50 0.95 -6.45 -7.29
C GLU A 50 0.02 -5.28 -6.97
N GLU A 51 -0.90 -5.44 -6.03
CA GLU A 51 -1.82 -4.37 -5.62
C GLU A 51 -1.07 -3.19 -5.00
N LEU A 52 -0.02 -3.47 -4.20
CA LEU A 52 0.87 -2.44 -3.67
C LEU A 52 1.58 -1.66 -4.81
N ILE A 53 2.03 -2.35 -5.86
CA ILE A 53 2.71 -1.73 -7.00
C ILE A 53 1.74 -0.85 -7.80
N LYS A 54 0.53 -1.35 -8.08
CA LYS A 54 -0.53 -0.57 -8.75
C LYS A 54 -0.89 0.68 -7.96
N LEU A 55 -1.03 0.55 -6.64
CA LEU A 55 -1.34 1.67 -5.75
C LEU A 55 -0.21 2.72 -5.75
N GLN A 56 1.05 2.29 -5.70
CA GLN A 56 2.19 3.19 -5.78
C GLN A 56 2.24 3.93 -7.12
N ALA A 57 1.99 3.24 -8.23
CA ALA A 57 1.93 3.86 -9.55
C ALA A 57 0.81 4.91 -9.62
N TYR A 58 -0.38 4.60 -9.07
CA TYR A 58 -1.50 5.51 -8.99
C TYR A 58 -1.19 6.76 -8.16
N ILE A 59 -0.60 6.58 -6.97
CA ILE A 59 -0.19 7.67 -6.07
C ILE A 59 0.85 8.58 -6.70
N LEU A 60 1.79 8.00 -7.47
CA LEU A 60 2.85 8.75 -8.13
C LEU A 60 2.35 9.52 -9.36
N GLY A 61 1.10 9.30 -9.81
CA GLY A 61 0.55 9.92 -11.02
C GLY A 61 1.32 9.54 -12.29
N ILE A 62 2.12 8.48 -12.22
CA ILE A 62 2.85 7.93 -13.38
C ILE A 62 1.95 6.83 -13.94
N PRO A 63 1.53 6.90 -15.22
CA PRO A 63 0.80 5.81 -15.83
C PRO A 63 1.63 4.54 -15.68
N PHE A 64 1.03 3.50 -15.11
CA PHE A 64 1.67 2.18 -15.05
C PHE A 64 1.84 1.67 -16.49
N VAL A 65 3.00 1.93 -17.08
CA VAL A 65 3.39 1.31 -18.35
C VAL A 65 3.92 -0.07 -17.99
N ASN A 66 3.10 -1.08 -18.24
CA ASN A 66 3.55 -2.46 -18.14
C ASN A 66 4.51 -2.71 -19.31
N LEU A 67 5.81 -2.66 -19.05
CA LEU A 67 6.88 -2.74 -20.07
C LEU A 67 7.15 -4.19 -20.54
N GLU A 68 6.19 -5.10 -20.39
CA GLU A 68 6.27 -6.50 -20.85
C GLU A 68 5.69 -6.70 -22.27
N LYS A 69 5.46 -5.62 -23.03
CA LYS A 69 5.13 -5.69 -24.45
C LYS A 69 5.94 -4.68 -25.25
N GLU A 70 7.21 -4.98 -25.46
CA GLU A 70 7.97 -4.60 -26.66
C GLU A 70 8.76 -5.83 -27.12
#